data_AF-A0A938FFQ4-F1
#
_entry.id   AF-A0A938FFQ4-F1
#
_cell.length_a   1.000
_cell.length_b   1.000
_cell.length_c   1.000
_cell.angle_alpha   90.00
_cell.angle_beta   90.00
_cell.angle_gamma   90.00
#
_symmetry.space_group_name_H-M   'P 1'
#
loop_
_entity.id
_entity.type
_entity.pdbx_description
1 polymer ?
#
loop_
_entity_poly.entity_id
_entity_poly.type
_entity_poly.pdbx_seq_one_letter_code
_entity_poly.pdbx_strand_id
1 'polypeptide(L)'
;MESLALLATLIVAPAMFGGPIALLLTLWKLSTVSKFRAISIYFLSSSSCLVGVFLIFRDISSGARNIGIIGIVTGLIAIWRLFKR
;
A
#
# COMPACT_ATOMS: atom_id res chain seq x y z
N MET A 1 -11.47 25.04 -1.90
CA MET A 1 -11.63 23.67 -1.37
C MET A 1 -10.88 22.61 -2.17
N GLU A 2 -10.37 22.93 -3.36
CA GLU A 2 -9.66 21.96 -4.24
C GLU A 2 -8.26 21.56 -3.73
N SER A 3 -7.54 22.48 -3.07
CA SER A 3 -6.19 22.21 -2.55
C SER A 3 -6.16 21.13 -1.45
N LEU A 4 -7.20 21.05 -0.61
CA LEU A 4 -7.29 20.03 0.44
C LEU A 4 -7.53 18.64 -0.14
N ALA A 5 -8.31 18.56 -1.22
CA ALA A 5 -8.59 17.31 -1.92
C ALA A 5 -7.35 16.76 -2.63
N LEU A 6 -6.53 17.62 -3.24
CA LEU A 6 -5.24 17.27 -3.83
C LEU A 6 -4.24 16.75 -2.81
N LEU A 7 -4.17 17.39 -1.64
CA LEU A 7 -3.31 16.92 -0.54
C LEU A 7 -3.79 15.56 -0.01
N ALA A 8 -5.11 15.38 0.12
CA ALA A 8 -5.70 14.13 0.52
C ALA A 8 -5.44 13.03 -0.52
N THR A 9 -5.58 13.27 -1.82
CA THR A 9 -5.23 12.27 -2.85
C THR A 9 -3.75 11.99 -2.91
N LEU A 10 -2.87 12.96 -2.68
CA LEU A 10 -1.42 12.72 -2.62
C LEU A 10 -1.04 11.76 -1.47
N ILE A 11 -1.72 11.89 -0.32
CA ILE A 11 -1.50 11.04 0.86
C ILE A 11 -2.22 9.70 0.70
N VAL A 12 -3.44 9.69 0.16
CA VAL A 12 -4.27 8.49 0.02
C VAL A 12 -3.79 7.62 -1.14
N ALA A 13 -3.23 8.19 -2.21
CA ALA A 13 -2.74 7.44 -3.38
C ALA A 13 -1.73 6.32 -3.02
N PRO A 14 -0.69 6.53 -2.20
CA PRO A 14 0.21 5.44 -1.81
C PRO A 14 -0.47 4.38 -0.92
N ALA A 15 -1.48 4.71 -0.13
CA ALA A 15 -2.29 3.70 0.57
C ALA A 15 -3.21 2.94 -0.40
N MET A 16 -3.87 3.66 -1.31
CA MET A 16 -4.87 3.13 -2.23
C MET A 16 -4.26 2.26 -3.33
N PHE A 17 -3.09 2.64 -3.84
CA PHE A 17 -2.40 1.93 -4.92
C PHE A 17 -1.21 1.12 -4.42
N GLY A 18 -0.46 1.56 -3.42
CA GLY A 18 0.79 0.91 -3.01
C GLY A 18 0.61 -0.53 -2.55
N GLY A 19 -0.40 -0.80 -1.73
CA GLY A 19 -0.75 -2.14 -1.25
C GLY A 19 -1.20 -3.08 -2.38
N PRO A 20 -2.24 -2.75 -3.18
CA PRO A 20 -2.69 -3.60 -4.27
C PRO A 20 -1.65 -3.73 -5.40
N ILE A 21 -0.86 -2.69 -5.72
CA ILE A 21 0.27 -2.83 -6.67
C ILE A 21 1.34 -3.77 -6.12
N ALA A 22 1.70 -3.67 -4.83
CA ALA A 22 2.67 -4.58 -4.22
C ALA A 22 2.17 -6.03 -4.28
N LEU A 23 0.88 -6.25 -4.02
CA LEU A 23 0.24 -7.55 -4.13
C LEU A 23 0.21 -8.06 -5.58
N LEU A 24 -0.10 -7.20 -6.55
CA LEU A 24 -0.04 -7.53 -7.99
C LEU A 24 1.40 -7.90 -8.42
N LEU A 25 2.40 -7.17 -7.93
CA LEU A 25 3.82 -7.45 -8.15
C LEU A 25 4.23 -8.82 -7.58
N THR A 26 3.62 -9.26 -6.46
CA THR A 26 3.84 -10.61 -5.89
C THR A 26 3.12 -11.72 -6.67
N LEU A 27 2.00 -11.40 -7.31
CA LEU A 27 1.22 -12.30 -8.17
C LEU A 27 1.86 -12.47 -9.55
N TRP A 28 2.50 -11.42 -10.07
CA TRP A 28 3.12 -11.40 -11.39
C TRP A 28 4.38 -12.26 -11.42
N LYS A 29 4.16 -13.56 -11.64
CA LYS A 29 5.13 -14.65 -11.74
C LYS A 29 6.05 -14.40 -12.95
N LEU A 30 7.29 -13.96 -12.70
CA LEU A 30 8.43 -14.18 -13.59
C LEU A 30 9.46 -14.93 -12.74
N SER A 31 9.96 -16.05 -13.24
CA SER A 31 10.61 -17.16 -12.53
C SER A 31 11.88 -16.81 -11.72
N THR A 32 12.21 -15.53 -11.56
CA THR A 32 13.34 -15.03 -10.78
C THR A 32 12.90 -13.71 -10.16
N VAL A 33 12.49 -13.71 -8.88
CA VAL A 33 12.28 -12.45 -8.16
C VAL A 33 13.66 -11.86 -7.91
N SER A 34 14.11 -10.96 -8.78
CA SER A 34 15.37 -10.25 -8.58
C SER A 34 15.32 -9.49 -7.24
N LYS A 35 16.43 -9.42 -6.51
CA LYS A 35 16.53 -8.74 -5.19
C LYS A 35 15.92 -7.33 -5.23
N PHE A 36 15.99 -6.67 -6.39
CA PHE A 36 15.40 -5.38 -6.66
C PHE A 36 13.86 -5.37 -6.53
N ARG A 37 13.15 -6.38 -7.07
CA ARG A 37 11.68 -6.51 -6.93
C ARG A 37 11.27 -6.79 -5.48
N ALA A 38 12.04 -7.57 -4.74
CA ALA A 38 11.77 -7.82 -3.32
C ALA A 38 11.87 -6.51 -2.52
N ILE A 39 12.90 -5.70 -2.76
CA ILE A 39 13.05 -4.37 -2.18
C ILE A 39 11.87 -3.45 -2.56
N SER A 40 11.47 -3.43 -3.83
CA SER A 40 10.31 -2.62 -4.25
C SER A 40 9.01 -3.06 -3.57
N ILE A 41 8.73 -4.38 -3.50
CA ILE A 41 7.55 -4.91 -2.81
C ILE A 41 7.57 -4.53 -1.33
N TYR A 42 8.73 -4.66 -0.68
CA TYR A 42 8.89 -4.30 0.73
C TYR A 42 8.69 -2.80 0.96
N PHE A 43 9.26 -1.95 0.09
CA PHE A 43 9.14 -0.50 0.18
C PHE A 43 7.71 -0.02 -0.05
N LEU A 44 7.06 -0.52 -1.11
CA LEU A 44 5.66 -0.18 -1.41
C LEU A 44 4.72 -0.67 -0.32
N SER A 45 4.95 -1.87 0.20
CA SER A 45 4.11 -2.44 1.25
C SER A 45 4.31 -1.73 2.60
N SER A 46 5.54 -1.45 3.01
CA SER A 46 5.83 -0.65 4.21
C SER A 46 5.23 0.75 4.11
N SER A 47 5.39 1.42 2.96
CA SER A 47 4.83 2.75 2.74
C SER A 47 3.30 2.73 2.79
N SER A 48 2.65 1.75 2.13
CA SER A 48 1.20 1.59 2.18
C SER A 48 0.68 1.32 3.60
N CYS A 49 1.41 0.53 4.39
CA CYS A 49 1.05 0.24 5.78
C CYS A 49 1.19 1.48 6.67
N LEU A 50 2.31 2.22 6.57
CA LEU A 50 2.54 3.48 7.29
C LEU A 50 1.46 4.53 7.00
N VAL A 51 1.16 4.73 5.72
CA VAL A 51 0.13 5.67 5.28
C VAL A 51 -1.26 5.20 5.70
N GLY A 52 -1.55 3.91 5.60
CA GLY A 52 -2.83 3.34 6.04
C GLY A 52 -3.06 3.53 7.54
N VAL A 53 -2.03 3.31 8.37
CA VAL A 53 -2.10 3.56 9.82
C VAL A 53 -2.33 5.05 10.08
N PHE A 54 -1.60 5.92 9.37
CA PHE A 54 -1.78 7.37 9.49
C PHE A 54 -3.20 7.82 9.14
N LEU A 55 -3.82 7.23 8.10
CA LEU A 55 -5.20 7.52 7.71
C LEU A 55 -6.23 7.05 8.74
N ILE A 56 -5.98 5.94 9.43
CA ILE A 56 -6.83 5.44 10.51
C ILE A 56 -6.78 6.38 11.72
N PHE A 57 -5.60 6.86 12.09
CA PHE A 57 -5.44 7.77 13.24
C PHE A 57 -6.01 9.17 13.00
N ARG A 58 -6.00 9.65 11.75
CA ARG A 58 -6.35 11.03 11.44
C ARG A 58 -7.87 11.24 11.25
N ASP A 59 -8.67 10.17 11.28
CA ASP A 59 -10.15 10.09 11.15
C ASP A 59 -10.78 11.23 10.33
N ILE A 60 -10.19 11.51 9.15
CA ILE A 60 -10.56 12.67 8.31
C ILE A 60 -11.87 12.41 7.56
N SER A 61 -12.11 11.15 7.19
CA SER A 61 -13.27 10.70 6.43
C SER A 61 -13.39 9.18 6.47
N SER A 62 -14.63 8.66 6.51
CA SER A 62 -14.91 7.23 6.43
C SER A 62 -14.32 6.57 5.19
N GLY A 63 -14.25 7.29 4.05
CA GLY A 63 -13.65 6.80 2.81
C GLY A 63 -12.13 6.63 2.92
N ALA A 64 -11.46 7.64 3.50
CA ALA A 64 -10.02 7.61 3.75
C ALA A 64 -9.62 6.47 4.71
N ARG A 65 -10.45 6.20 5.73
CA ARG A 65 -10.27 5.09 6.67
C ARG A 65 -10.38 3.73 5.98
N ASN A 66 -11.42 3.52 5.17
CA ASN A 66 -11.60 2.27 4.43
C ASN A 66 -10.44 2.01 3.45
N ILE A 67 -9.98 3.05 2.75
CA ILE A 67 -8.83 2.95 1.85
C ILE A 67 -7.55 2.61 2.62
N GLY A 68 -7.34 3.22 3.79
CA GLY A 68 -6.21 2.89 4.67
C GLY A 68 -6.21 1.43 5.11
N ILE A 69 -7.38 0.90 5.51
CA ILE A 69 -7.54 -0.52 5.88
C ILE A 69 -7.22 -1.44 4.70
N ILE A 70 -7.72 -1.14 3.49
CA ILE A 70 -7.44 -1.92 2.29
C ILE A 70 -5.94 -1.90 1.97
N GLY A 71 -5.28 -0.74 2.08
CA GLY A 71 -3.84 -0.60 1.88
C GLY A 71 -3.02 -1.44 2.86
N ILE A 72 -3.37 -1.42 4.15
CA ILE A 72 -2.73 -2.26 5.18
C ILE A 72 -2.91 -3.74 4.88
N VAL A 73 -4.14 -4.18 4.60
CA VAL A 73 -4.44 -5.60 4.36
C VAL A 73 -3.71 -6.11 3.12
N THR A 74 -3.77 -5.37 2.02
CA THR A 74 -3.07 -5.74 0.78
C THR A 74 -1.55 -5.70 0.93
N GLY A 75 -1.01 -4.75 1.70
CA GLY A 75 0.40 -4.69 2.05
C GLY A 75 0.86 -5.90 2.89
N LEU A 76 0.15 -6.23 3.96
CA LEU A 76 0.43 -7.39 4.80
C LEU A 76 0.43 -8.70 4.01
N ILE A 77 -0.58 -8.88 3.13
CA ILE A 77 -0.66 -10.07 2.27
C ILE A 77 0.53 -10.10 1.28
N ALA A 78 0.94 -8.96 0.74
CA ALA A 78 2.10 -8.87 -0.15
C ALA A 78 3.42 -9.27 0.56
N ILE A 79 3.62 -8.81 1.80
CA ILE A 79 4.79 -9.20 2.63
C ILE A 79 4.73 -10.69 2.96
N TRP A 80 3.57 -11.19 3.39
CA TRP A 80 3.40 -12.61 3.72
C TRP A 80 3.69 -13.53 2.53
N ARG A 81 3.27 -13.13 1.32
CA ARG A 81 3.60 -13.86 0.08
C ARG A 81 5.07 -13.79 -0.29
N LEU A 82 5.77 -12.71 0.07
CA LEU A 82 7.21 -12.59 -0.14
C LEU A 82 7.97 -13.59 0.75
N PHE A 83 7.54 -13.77 2.00
CA PHE A 83 8.14 -14.73 2.95
C PHE A 83 7.82 -16.20 2.66
N LYS A 84 6.67 -16.49 2.04
CA LYS A 84 6.24 -17.87 1.73
C LYS A 84 6.89 -18.44 0.46
N ARG A 85 7.49 -17.60 -0.39
CA ARG A 85 8.23 -18.04 -1.58
C ARG A 85 9.69 -18.35 -1.24
#